data_AF-A0A2V8EVB2-F1
#
_entry.id   AF-A0A2V8EVB2-F1
#
_cell.length_a   1.000
_cell.length_b   1.000
_cell.length_c   1.000
_cell.angle_alpha   90.00
_cell.angle_beta   90.00
_cell.angle_gamma   90.00
#
_symmetry.space_group_name_H-M   'P 1'
#
loop_
_entity.id
_entity.type
_entity.pdbx_description
1 polymer ?
#
loop_
_entity_poly.entity_id
_entity_poly.type
_entity_poly.pdbx_seq_one_letter_code
_entity_poly.pdbx_strand_id
1 'polypeptide(L)'
;TRSGNTETPDDTWSTWSAAYTNADGSPITSPKSRYLQWRAVLTGKGDSPVLTSVTAAYLQRNLRPVVRSITVHPAGIVFQKPFSTGDPDLAGFEDQSTPERKLAAQAGAQSAGGSSLGRRTYQKGLQTLQWKAEDENDDDLTYDVLYRREGETAWKTLRKGVAESILVWDTTTAPNGTYFVKIVASDAPSNPLATALTGELDSAAFEVDNTPPSIAVTNVRVVSGRTVISFDVKDDHSPIRGVEYSSDGQRWRGVFPVDGIADSREEHYELPIEGELGDRGITLRASDAMNNVATTHVDAPRRR
;
A
#
# COMPACT_ATOMS: atom_id res chain seq x y z
N THR A 1 -24.85 -33.72 -27.20
CA THR A 1 -23.77 -32.73 -27.03
C THR A 1 -22.43 -33.40 -27.17
N ARG A 2 -21.37 -32.63 -27.39
CA ARG A 2 -19.97 -33.04 -27.17
C ARG A 2 -19.20 -31.85 -26.62
N SER A 3 -18.01 -32.10 -26.11
CA SER A 3 -17.17 -31.09 -25.46
C SER A 3 -15.68 -31.30 -25.78
N GLY A 4 -14.92 -30.21 -25.72
CA GLY A 4 -13.47 -30.21 -25.95
C GLY A 4 -12.81 -28.93 -25.42
N ASN A 5 -11.48 -28.86 -25.50
CA ASN A 5 -10.69 -27.76 -24.92
C ASN A 5 -10.19 -26.73 -25.95
N THR A 6 -10.44 -26.97 -27.24
CA THR A 6 -10.11 -26.07 -28.34
C THR A 6 -11.37 -25.38 -28.86
N GLU A 7 -11.27 -24.16 -29.37
CA GLU A 7 -12.43 -23.41 -29.88
C GLU A 7 -13.05 -24.06 -31.12
N THR A 8 -12.20 -24.50 -32.05
CA THR A 8 -12.60 -25.27 -33.22
C THR A 8 -12.53 -26.77 -32.90
N PRO A 9 -13.61 -27.55 -33.11
CA PRO A 9 -13.58 -28.98 -32.86
C PRO A 9 -12.50 -29.73 -33.65
N ASP A 10 -11.68 -30.50 -32.92
CA ASP A 10 -10.62 -31.38 -33.45
C ASP A 10 -10.75 -32.80 -32.87
N ASP A 11 -9.75 -33.65 -33.14
CA ASP A 11 -9.74 -35.06 -32.73
C ASP A 11 -9.62 -35.28 -31.21
N THR A 12 -9.35 -34.22 -30.43
CA THR A 12 -9.32 -34.28 -28.96
C THR A 12 -10.70 -34.07 -28.32
N TRP A 13 -11.69 -33.67 -29.12
CA TRP A 13 -13.06 -33.53 -28.64
C TRP A 13 -13.72 -34.88 -28.38
N SER A 14 -14.58 -34.92 -27.36
CA SER A 14 -15.38 -36.11 -27.08
C SER A 14 -16.30 -36.48 -28.24
N THR A 15 -16.67 -37.76 -28.30
CA THR A 15 -17.73 -38.23 -29.19
C THR A 15 -19.06 -37.57 -28.83
N TRP A 16 -19.98 -37.50 -29.79
CA TRP A 16 -21.35 -37.06 -29.53
C TRP A 16 -22.03 -37.98 -28.51
N SER A 17 -22.71 -37.38 -27.52
CA SER A 17 -23.62 -38.09 -26.63
C SER A 17 -24.79 -38.70 -27.40
N ALA A 18 -25.51 -39.61 -26.75
CA ALA A 18 -26.85 -40.00 -27.17
C ALA A 18 -27.78 -38.77 -27.26
N ALA A 19 -28.86 -38.88 -28.03
CA ALA A 19 -29.86 -37.84 -28.17
C ALA A 19 -30.60 -37.62 -26.84
N TYR A 20 -30.73 -36.36 -26.44
CA TYR A 20 -31.59 -35.98 -25.31
C TYR A 20 -33.02 -35.87 -25.82
N THR A 21 -33.95 -36.61 -25.23
CA THR A 21 -35.35 -36.69 -25.69
C THR A 21 -36.35 -36.04 -24.73
N ASN A 22 -35.92 -35.69 -23.52
CA ASN A 22 -36.77 -35.02 -22.55
C ASN A 22 -36.76 -33.50 -22.78
N ALA A 23 -37.92 -32.93 -23.12
CA ALA A 23 -38.08 -31.50 -23.35
C ALA A 23 -37.94 -30.66 -22.06
N ASP A 24 -38.23 -31.25 -20.89
CA ASP A 24 -38.08 -30.58 -19.59
C ASP A 24 -36.61 -30.50 -19.12
N GLY A 25 -35.70 -31.13 -19.88
CA GLY A 25 -34.26 -31.09 -19.62
C GLY A 25 -33.67 -32.45 -19.26
N SER A 26 -32.35 -32.55 -19.38
CA SER A 26 -31.56 -33.73 -19.03
C SER A 26 -30.13 -33.34 -18.64
N PRO A 27 -29.49 -34.05 -17.71
CA PRO A 27 -28.08 -33.83 -17.40
C PRO A 27 -27.19 -34.03 -18.63
N ILE A 28 -26.27 -33.09 -18.88
CA ILE A 28 -25.28 -33.23 -19.95
C ILE A 28 -24.27 -34.31 -19.55
N THR A 29 -24.12 -35.33 -20.39
CA THR A 29 -23.21 -36.47 -20.16
C THR A 29 -21.84 -36.29 -20.80
N SER A 30 -21.66 -35.25 -21.61
CA SER A 30 -20.36 -34.91 -22.20
C SER A 30 -19.34 -34.59 -21.09
N PRO A 31 -18.06 -35.00 -21.22
CA PRO A 31 -17.03 -34.69 -20.24
C PRO A 31 -16.89 -33.20 -19.96
N LYS A 32 -16.35 -32.84 -18.79
CA LYS A 32 -16.02 -31.45 -18.45
C LYS A 32 -14.93 -30.93 -19.38
N SER A 33 -15.17 -29.81 -20.08
CA SER A 33 -14.19 -29.17 -20.95
C SER A 33 -14.54 -27.68 -21.17
N ARG A 34 -13.64 -26.93 -21.82
CA ARG A 34 -13.81 -25.47 -22.04
C ARG A 34 -14.94 -25.10 -23.00
N TYR A 35 -15.19 -25.92 -24.01
CA TYR A 35 -16.21 -25.68 -25.04
C TYR A 35 -17.25 -26.79 -25.05
N LEU A 36 -18.51 -26.41 -25.30
CA LEU A 36 -19.65 -27.31 -25.49
C LEU A 36 -20.22 -27.10 -26.89
N GLN A 37 -20.39 -28.18 -27.63
CA GLN A 37 -21.13 -28.17 -28.89
C GLN A 37 -22.42 -28.98 -28.73
N TRP A 38 -23.53 -28.39 -29.19
CA TRP A 38 -24.83 -29.05 -29.26
C TRP A 38 -25.24 -29.24 -30.72
N ARG A 39 -26.12 -30.22 -30.94
CA ARG A 39 -26.70 -30.55 -32.23
C ARG A 39 -28.12 -31.02 -32.01
N ALA A 40 -29.05 -30.52 -32.81
CA ALA A 40 -30.41 -31.02 -32.88
C ALA A 40 -30.64 -31.70 -34.24
N VAL A 41 -31.48 -32.73 -34.24
CA VAL A 41 -31.99 -33.36 -35.47
C VAL A 41 -33.50 -33.10 -35.49
N LEU A 42 -33.96 -32.39 -36.51
CA LEU A 42 -35.36 -32.00 -36.65
C LEU A 42 -36.01 -32.88 -37.72
N THR A 43 -37.04 -33.64 -37.35
CA THR A 43 -37.75 -34.55 -38.27
C THR A 43 -39.24 -34.22 -38.29
N GLY A 44 -39.82 -34.03 -39.48
CA GLY A 44 -41.25 -33.75 -39.68
C GLY A 44 -41.95 -34.80 -40.55
N LYS A 45 -43.23 -35.08 -40.26
CA LYS A 45 -44.14 -35.88 -41.10
C LYS A 45 -45.44 -35.09 -41.37
N GLY A 46 -45.29 -33.81 -41.71
CA GLY A 46 -46.39 -32.83 -41.78
C GLY A 46 -45.82 -31.42 -41.62
N ASP A 47 -46.34 -30.65 -40.66
CA ASP A 47 -45.78 -29.35 -40.30
C ASP A 47 -44.28 -29.45 -39.94
N SER A 48 -43.53 -28.41 -40.30
CA SER A 48 -42.08 -28.38 -40.10
C SER A 48 -41.75 -28.24 -38.60
N PRO A 49 -40.85 -29.08 -38.05
CA PRO A 49 -40.44 -28.99 -36.66
C PRO A 49 -39.76 -27.64 -36.38
N VAL A 50 -40.15 -26.99 -35.27
CA VAL A 50 -39.59 -25.70 -34.84
C VAL A 50 -38.83 -25.91 -33.53
N LEU A 51 -37.58 -25.43 -33.48
CA LEU A 51 -36.78 -25.37 -32.26
C LEU A 51 -36.74 -23.91 -31.78
N THR A 52 -37.49 -23.62 -30.72
CA THR A 52 -37.63 -22.23 -30.22
C THR A 52 -36.44 -21.78 -29.38
N SER A 53 -35.92 -22.65 -28.52
CA SER A 53 -34.78 -22.33 -27.64
C SER A 53 -33.99 -23.58 -27.25
N VAL A 54 -32.73 -23.36 -26.88
CA VAL A 54 -31.85 -24.36 -26.27
C VAL A 54 -31.19 -23.70 -25.07
N THR A 55 -31.32 -24.34 -23.91
CA THR A 55 -30.69 -23.87 -22.67
C THR A 55 -29.73 -24.95 -22.19
N ALA A 56 -28.51 -24.55 -21.82
CA ALA A 56 -27.53 -25.40 -21.18
C ALA A 56 -27.04 -24.74 -19.90
N ALA A 57 -27.16 -25.43 -18.77
CA ALA A 57 -26.56 -25.01 -17.51
C ALA A 57 -25.11 -25.52 -17.45
N TYR A 58 -24.19 -24.67 -17.02
CA TYR A 58 -22.78 -25.01 -16.84
C TYR A 58 -22.20 -24.25 -15.66
N LEU A 59 -21.11 -24.78 -15.09
CA LEU A 59 -20.31 -24.11 -14.08
C LEU A 59 -18.91 -23.89 -14.66
N GLN A 60 -18.48 -22.65 -14.73
CA GLN A 60 -17.12 -22.32 -15.17
C GLN A 60 -16.12 -22.80 -14.12
N ARG A 61 -14.91 -23.16 -14.57
CA ARG A 61 -13.83 -23.41 -13.63
C ARG A 61 -13.42 -22.06 -13.05
N ASN A 62 -13.45 -21.96 -11.73
CA ASN A 62 -13.02 -20.75 -11.04
C ASN A 62 -11.59 -20.36 -11.45
N LEU A 63 -11.36 -19.06 -11.61
CA LEU A 63 -10.07 -18.49 -11.98
C LEU A 63 -9.42 -17.87 -10.74
N ARG A 64 -8.09 -17.79 -10.76
CA ARG A 64 -7.36 -17.27 -9.61
C ARG A 64 -7.23 -15.74 -9.75
N PRO A 65 -7.56 -14.96 -8.70
CA PRO A 65 -7.26 -13.54 -8.68
C PRO A 65 -5.76 -13.24 -8.83
N VAL A 66 -5.40 -12.11 -9.42
CA VAL A 66 -4.00 -11.71 -9.60
C VAL A 66 -3.77 -10.32 -9.01
N VAL A 67 -2.86 -10.22 -8.04
CA VAL A 67 -2.35 -8.94 -7.57
C VAL A 67 -1.26 -8.46 -8.54
N ARG A 68 -1.51 -7.35 -9.23
CA ARG A 68 -0.65 -6.81 -10.30
C ARG A 68 0.45 -5.89 -9.78
N SER A 69 0.17 -5.10 -8.76
CA SER A 69 1.12 -4.14 -8.21
C SER A 69 0.79 -3.77 -6.78
N ILE A 70 1.82 -3.50 -5.98
CA ILE A 70 1.72 -2.90 -4.66
C ILE A 70 2.53 -1.60 -4.67
N THR A 71 1.88 -0.51 -4.25
CA THR A 71 2.47 0.81 -4.08
C THR A 71 2.55 1.13 -2.60
N VAL A 72 3.76 1.27 -2.09
CA VAL A 72 4.03 1.84 -0.78
C VAL A 72 4.26 3.34 -0.99
N HIS A 73 3.35 4.18 -0.49
CA HIS A 73 3.49 5.63 -0.63
C HIS A 73 4.60 6.17 0.29
N PRO A 74 5.15 7.38 0.04
CA PRO A 74 6.13 7.95 0.97
C PRO A 74 5.57 8.06 2.40
N ALA A 75 6.44 7.91 3.39
CA ALA A 75 6.05 7.95 4.81
C ALA A 75 5.23 9.21 5.14
N GLY A 76 4.15 9.01 5.88
CA GLY A 76 3.21 10.04 6.29
C GLY A 76 2.24 10.53 5.22
N ILE A 77 2.36 10.09 3.97
CA ILE A 77 1.39 10.46 2.93
C ILE A 77 0.12 9.64 3.08
N VAL A 78 -1.01 10.33 3.24
CA VAL A 78 -2.35 9.73 3.34
C VAL A 78 -3.33 10.48 2.43
N PHE A 79 -4.46 9.83 2.13
CA PHE A 79 -5.47 10.36 1.20
C PHE A 79 -6.81 10.50 1.92
N GLN A 80 -7.51 11.61 1.69
CA GLN A 80 -8.85 11.82 2.24
C GLN A 80 -9.91 11.13 1.37
N LYS A 81 -11.01 10.67 1.97
CA LYS A 81 -12.16 10.14 1.22
C LYS A 81 -12.88 11.29 0.47
N PRO A 82 -13.18 11.17 -0.83
CA PRO A 82 -13.98 12.14 -1.56
C PRO A 82 -15.36 12.33 -0.90
N PHE A 83 -15.89 13.56 -0.93
CA PHE A 83 -17.25 13.88 -0.46
C PHE A 83 -17.55 13.55 1.01
N SER A 84 -16.53 13.59 1.88
CA SER A 84 -16.74 13.51 3.34
C SER A 84 -17.60 14.69 3.81
N THR A 85 -18.80 14.42 4.31
CA THR A 85 -19.64 15.44 4.98
C THR A 85 -19.23 15.55 6.44
N GLY A 86 -18.36 16.50 6.77
CA GLY A 86 -17.85 16.71 8.13
C GLY A 86 -16.33 16.82 8.17
N ASP A 87 -15.71 16.38 9.26
CA ASP A 87 -14.26 16.29 9.37
C ASP A 87 -13.71 15.28 8.34
N PRO A 88 -12.55 15.56 7.72
CA PRO A 88 -12.07 14.76 6.60
C PRO A 88 -11.57 13.37 7.06
N ASP A 89 -12.29 12.33 6.65
CA ASP A 89 -11.92 10.93 6.88
C ASP A 89 -10.80 10.47 5.94
N LEU A 90 -9.95 9.55 6.41
CA LEU A 90 -8.82 9.01 5.65
C LEU A 90 -9.22 7.70 4.94
N ALA A 91 -8.90 7.60 3.66
CA ALA A 91 -9.10 6.38 2.87
C ALA A 91 -8.19 5.25 3.39
N GLY A 92 -8.76 4.07 3.63
CA GLY A 92 -8.03 2.90 4.13
C GLY A 92 -7.59 2.95 5.60
N PHE A 93 -8.00 3.96 6.38
CA PHE A 93 -7.65 4.09 7.80
C PHE A 93 -8.85 3.76 8.70
N GLU A 94 -9.15 2.47 8.85
CA GLU A 94 -10.27 1.98 9.65
C GLU A 94 -9.73 1.14 10.84
N ASP A 95 -10.40 1.22 12.00
CA ASP A 95 -10.16 0.38 13.19
C ASP A 95 -8.79 0.47 13.89
N GLN A 96 -8.08 1.60 13.81
CA GLN A 96 -6.82 1.81 14.58
C GLN A 96 -7.05 2.76 15.76
N SER A 97 -7.19 2.20 16.96
CA SER A 97 -7.40 2.97 18.20
C SER A 97 -6.13 3.06 19.04
N THR A 98 -5.41 4.18 18.95
CA THR A 98 -4.47 4.61 20.01
C THR A 98 -5.17 5.58 20.97
N PRO A 99 -4.77 5.68 22.25
CA PRO A 99 -5.41 6.57 23.23
C PRO A 99 -5.48 8.04 22.79
N GLU A 100 -4.44 8.55 22.13
CA GLU A 100 -4.39 9.91 21.59
C GLU A 100 -5.35 10.10 20.40
N ARG A 101 -5.60 9.05 19.61
CA ARG A 101 -6.50 9.09 18.44
C ARG A 101 -7.96 8.80 18.74
N LYS A 102 -8.30 8.29 19.94
CA LYS A 102 -9.70 8.14 20.40
C LYS A 102 -10.45 9.48 20.49
N LEU A 103 -9.74 10.59 20.67
CA LEU A 103 -10.32 11.93 20.66
C LEU A 103 -10.69 12.43 19.25
N ALA A 104 -10.01 11.93 18.20
CA ALA A 104 -10.32 12.26 16.80
C ALA A 104 -11.36 11.32 16.19
N ALA A 105 -11.39 10.05 16.60
CA ALA A 105 -12.25 9.01 16.02
C ALA A 105 -13.71 8.99 16.54
N GLN A 106 -14.09 9.87 17.47
CA GLN A 106 -15.46 9.92 18.03
C GLN A 106 -16.47 10.71 17.16
N ALA A 107 -16.09 11.22 15.98
CA ALA A 107 -16.92 12.13 15.20
C ALA A 107 -17.34 11.67 13.78
N GLY A 108 -16.96 10.48 13.31
CA GLY A 108 -17.26 10.11 11.92
C GLY A 108 -17.40 8.61 11.70
N ALA A 109 -18.63 8.11 11.69
CA ALA A 109 -18.94 6.80 11.16
C ALA A 109 -20.03 6.97 10.09
N GLN A 110 -19.65 6.86 8.81
CA GLN A 110 -20.44 6.23 7.75
C GLN A 110 -19.80 6.34 6.34
N SER A 111 -20.03 5.26 5.58
CA SER A 111 -20.05 5.09 4.11
C SER A 111 -18.74 4.93 3.32
N ALA A 112 -18.63 3.74 2.74
CA ALA A 112 -17.71 3.30 1.71
C ALA A 112 -18.25 3.59 0.31
N GLY A 113 -17.34 3.68 -0.67
CA GLY A 113 -17.67 3.62 -2.10
C GLY A 113 -16.86 4.58 -2.96
N GLY A 114 -15.83 4.06 -3.65
CA GLY A 114 -15.18 4.73 -4.78
C GLY A 114 -13.66 4.78 -4.68
N SER A 115 -12.99 4.17 -5.65
CA SER A 115 -11.53 4.12 -5.81
C SER A 115 -10.92 5.43 -6.33
N SER A 116 -11.50 6.59 -5.98
CA SER A 116 -10.85 7.87 -6.20
C SER A 116 -10.23 8.32 -4.89
N LEU A 117 -8.90 8.30 -4.84
CA LEU A 117 -8.18 8.93 -3.74
C LEU A 117 -8.49 10.42 -3.79
N GLY A 118 -9.02 10.98 -2.69
CA GLY A 118 -9.23 12.40 -2.56
C GLY A 118 -7.93 13.15 -2.30
N ARG A 119 -8.01 14.27 -1.60
CA ARG A 119 -6.86 15.15 -1.38
C ARG A 119 -5.74 14.41 -0.65
N ARG A 120 -4.52 14.52 -1.18
CA ARG A 120 -3.28 14.09 -0.53
C ARG A 120 -2.96 15.01 0.65
N THR A 121 -2.72 14.44 1.81
CA THR A 121 -2.29 15.16 3.02
C THR A 121 -1.13 14.43 3.71
N TYR A 122 -0.54 15.06 4.73
CA TYR A 122 0.58 14.51 5.49
C TYR A 122 0.18 14.29 6.95
N GLN A 123 0.41 13.09 7.46
CA GLN A 123 0.22 12.70 8.84
C GLN A 123 1.37 11.79 9.29
N LYS A 124 2.20 12.27 10.21
CA LYS A 124 3.35 11.52 10.72
C LYS A 124 2.92 10.19 11.36
N GLY A 125 3.74 9.14 11.20
CA GLY A 125 3.50 7.83 11.81
C GLY A 125 2.45 6.98 11.08
N LEU A 126 2.01 7.42 9.89
CA LEU A 126 1.12 6.66 9.03
C LEU A 126 1.83 6.26 7.73
N GLN A 127 1.55 5.04 7.28
CA GLN A 127 2.07 4.47 6.05
C GLN A 127 0.92 3.98 5.17
N THR A 128 0.74 4.59 4.00
CA THR A 128 -0.28 4.15 3.05
C THR A 128 0.24 3.06 2.14
N LEU A 129 -0.52 1.96 2.05
CA LEU A 129 -0.33 0.83 1.16
C LEU A 129 -1.50 0.82 0.16
N GLN A 130 -1.22 0.73 -1.13
CA GLN A 130 -2.23 0.64 -2.17
C GLN A 130 -1.88 -0.49 -3.12
N TRP A 131 -2.86 -1.19 -3.68
CA TRP A 131 -2.60 -2.25 -4.65
C TRP A 131 -3.59 -2.23 -5.81
N LYS A 132 -3.24 -2.97 -6.86
CA LYS A 132 -4.15 -3.31 -7.96
C LYS A 132 -4.24 -4.82 -8.02
N ALA A 133 -5.46 -5.33 -8.03
CA ALA A 133 -5.75 -6.72 -8.25
C ALA A 133 -6.89 -6.84 -9.26
N GLU A 134 -6.91 -7.95 -9.97
CA GLU A 134 -7.92 -8.25 -10.98
C GLU A 134 -8.30 -9.73 -10.92
N ASP A 135 -9.53 -10.00 -11.33
CA ASP A 135 -10.05 -11.34 -11.52
C ASP A 135 -10.62 -11.43 -12.94
N GLU A 136 -10.31 -12.51 -13.66
CA GLU A 136 -10.65 -12.63 -15.09
C GLU A 136 -12.15 -12.83 -15.34
N ASN A 137 -12.90 -13.30 -14.35
CA ASN A 137 -14.36 -13.47 -14.42
C ASN A 137 -15.12 -12.45 -13.56
N ASP A 138 -14.46 -11.34 -13.19
CA ASP A 138 -15.02 -10.22 -12.45
C ASP A 138 -15.64 -10.63 -11.10
N ASP A 139 -15.07 -11.63 -10.43
CA ASP A 139 -15.48 -11.98 -9.06
C ASP A 139 -15.16 -10.87 -8.06
N ASP A 140 -16.01 -10.73 -7.04
CA ASP A 140 -15.78 -9.79 -5.94
C ASP A 140 -14.56 -10.26 -5.13
N LEU A 141 -13.63 -9.34 -4.92
CA LEU A 141 -12.37 -9.62 -4.23
C LEU A 141 -12.35 -9.06 -2.80
N THR A 142 -11.72 -9.83 -1.92
CA THR A 142 -11.32 -9.38 -0.58
C THR A 142 -9.83 -9.59 -0.36
N TYR A 143 -9.22 -8.80 0.52
CA TYR A 143 -7.77 -8.74 0.68
C TYR A 143 -7.33 -8.96 2.13
N ASP A 144 -6.39 -9.87 2.32
CA ASP A 144 -5.60 -9.95 3.55
C ASP A 144 -4.27 -9.19 3.33
N VAL A 145 -3.93 -8.32 4.27
CA VAL A 145 -2.66 -7.58 4.28
C VAL A 145 -1.79 -8.13 5.39
N LEU A 146 -0.62 -8.64 5.01
CA LEU A 146 0.38 -9.17 5.92
C LEU A 146 1.65 -8.33 5.84
N TYR A 147 2.46 -8.37 6.89
CA TYR A 147 3.76 -7.72 6.95
C TYR A 147 4.80 -8.63 7.60
N ARG A 148 6.06 -8.42 7.27
CA ARG A 148 7.19 -9.01 7.99
C ARG A 148 8.34 -8.02 8.04
N ARG A 149 9.13 -8.08 9.10
CA ARG A 149 10.39 -7.34 9.17
C ARG A 149 11.49 -8.09 8.42
N GLU A 150 12.47 -7.38 7.88
CA GLU A 150 13.68 -8.01 7.34
C GLU A 150 14.33 -8.92 8.39
N GLY A 151 14.78 -10.09 7.94
CA GLY A 151 15.28 -11.17 8.80
C GLY A 151 14.21 -12.08 9.40
N GLU A 152 12.93 -11.69 9.42
CA GLU A 152 11.83 -12.57 9.82
C GLU A 152 11.38 -13.46 8.66
N THR A 153 11.05 -14.72 8.97
CA THR A 153 10.50 -15.69 7.99
C THR A 153 8.98 -15.78 8.03
N ALA A 154 8.37 -15.46 9.18
CA ALA A 154 6.93 -15.56 9.38
C ALA A 154 6.22 -14.25 9.04
N TRP A 155 5.16 -14.35 8.24
CA TRP A 155 4.25 -13.24 7.97
C TRP A 155 3.30 -13.00 9.15
N LYS A 156 3.14 -11.74 9.55
CA LYS A 156 2.18 -11.30 10.56
C LYS A 156 1.00 -10.63 9.87
N THR A 157 -0.21 -10.91 10.33
CA THR A 157 -1.41 -10.27 9.79
C THR A 157 -1.49 -8.81 10.27
N LEU A 158 -1.57 -7.87 9.33
CA LEU A 158 -1.91 -6.47 9.62
C LEU A 158 -3.42 -6.26 9.59
N ARG A 159 -4.09 -6.80 8.56
CA ARG A 159 -5.55 -6.72 8.38
C ARG A 159 -6.04 -7.91 7.57
N LYS A 160 -7.29 -8.32 7.81
CA LYS A 160 -7.97 -9.36 7.04
C LYS A 160 -9.28 -8.87 6.47
N GLY A 161 -9.67 -9.44 5.33
CA GLY A 161 -10.97 -9.19 4.73
C GLY A 161 -11.21 -7.75 4.30
N VAL A 162 -10.16 -7.02 3.91
CA VAL A 162 -10.26 -5.64 3.42
C VAL A 162 -10.95 -5.66 2.06
N ALA A 163 -11.99 -4.85 1.87
CA ALA A 163 -12.67 -4.72 0.57
C ALA A 163 -11.98 -3.71 -0.36
N GLU A 164 -11.49 -2.60 0.20
CA GLU A 164 -10.81 -1.55 -0.57
C GLU A 164 -9.37 -1.95 -0.94
N SER A 165 -8.88 -1.51 -2.09
CA SER A 165 -7.48 -1.73 -2.50
C SER A 165 -6.49 -0.71 -1.92
N ILE A 166 -6.76 -0.25 -0.70
CA ILE A 166 -5.94 0.69 0.06
C ILE A 166 -6.03 0.36 1.55
N LEU A 167 -4.90 0.47 2.25
CA LEU A 167 -4.81 0.35 3.70
C LEU A 167 -3.80 1.35 4.23
N VAL A 168 -4.13 2.02 5.34
CA VAL A 168 -3.20 2.89 6.08
C VAL A 168 -2.79 2.19 7.36
N TRP A 169 -1.47 2.05 7.54
CA TRP A 169 -0.86 1.44 8.71
C TRP A 169 -0.32 2.50 9.67
N ASP A 170 -0.73 2.45 10.93
CA ASP A 170 -0.06 3.16 12.03
C ASP A 170 1.27 2.49 12.39
N THR A 171 2.36 3.04 11.86
CA THR A 171 3.71 2.51 12.03
C THR A 171 4.30 2.79 13.41
N THR A 172 3.64 3.61 14.24
CA THR A 172 4.08 3.83 15.64
C THR A 172 3.88 2.58 16.50
N THR A 173 3.10 1.62 16.02
CA THR A 173 2.87 0.31 16.66
C THR A 173 3.91 -0.74 16.29
N ALA A 174 4.87 -0.40 15.42
CA ALA A 174 5.91 -1.30 14.92
C ALA A 174 7.31 -0.79 15.31
N PRO A 175 8.26 -1.68 15.63
CA PRO A 175 9.66 -1.31 15.80
C PRO A 175 10.24 -0.71 14.51
N ASN A 176 11.20 0.21 14.64
CA ASN A 176 11.93 0.72 13.48
C ASN A 176 12.66 -0.41 12.76
N GLY A 177 12.63 -0.41 11.43
CA GLY A 177 13.10 -1.54 10.64
C GLY A 177 12.77 -1.43 9.16
N THR A 178 13.42 -2.27 8.36
CA THR A 178 13.04 -2.51 6.98
C THR A 178 11.92 -3.57 6.96
N TYR A 179 10.85 -3.31 6.22
CA TYR A 179 9.65 -4.15 6.15
C TYR A 179 9.29 -4.52 4.71
N PHE A 180 8.53 -5.60 4.61
CA PHE A 180 7.82 -6.04 3.41
C PHE A 180 6.35 -6.20 3.74
N VAL A 181 5.47 -5.91 2.79
CA VAL A 181 4.05 -6.27 2.90
C VAL A 181 3.66 -7.28 1.83
N LYS A 182 2.74 -8.17 2.16
CA LYS A 182 2.12 -9.11 1.24
C LYS A 182 0.63 -8.81 1.17
N ILE A 183 0.11 -8.75 -0.06
CA ILE A 183 -1.32 -8.67 -0.32
C ILE A 183 -1.77 -10.04 -0.81
N VAL A 184 -2.78 -10.62 -0.17
CA VAL A 184 -3.45 -11.85 -0.60
C VAL A 184 -4.87 -11.50 -1.02
N ALA A 185 -5.13 -11.53 -2.33
CA ALA A 185 -6.47 -11.36 -2.90
C ALA A 185 -7.21 -12.70 -2.93
N SER A 186 -8.50 -12.70 -2.59
CA SER A 186 -9.37 -13.87 -2.59
C SER A 186 -10.72 -13.57 -3.23
N ASP A 187 -11.20 -14.49 -4.05
CA ASP A 187 -12.51 -14.50 -4.70
C ASP A 187 -13.63 -15.14 -3.83
N ALA A 188 -13.34 -15.40 -2.55
CA ALA A 188 -14.26 -16.04 -1.61
C ALA A 188 -15.61 -15.31 -1.43
N PRO A 189 -15.75 -13.99 -1.65
CA PRO A 189 -17.06 -13.35 -1.68
C PRO A 189 -18.00 -13.88 -2.79
N SER A 190 -17.45 -14.23 -3.96
CA SER A 190 -18.23 -14.76 -5.10
C SER A 190 -18.25 -16.30 -5.17
N ASN A 191 -17.32 -16.97 -4.49
CA ASN A 191 -17.15 -18.41 -4.58
C ASN A 191 -17.32 -19.12 -3.22
N PRO A 192 -17.93 -20.33 -3.18
CA PRO A 192 -17.93 -21.15 -1.97
C PRO A 192 -16.50 -21.38 -1.44
N LEU A 193 -16.34 -21.42 -0.11
CA LEU A 193 -15.03 -21.56 0.55
C LEU A 193 -14.19 -22.75 0.04
N ALA A 194 -14.83 -23.83 -0.40
CA ALA A 194 -14.14 -25.02 -0.91
C ALA A 194 -13.54 -24.84 -2.32
N THR A 195 -13.99 -23.84 -3.07
CA THR A 195 -13.59 -23.57 -4.47
C THR A 195 -12.98 -22.20 -4.67
N ALA A 196 -13.03 -21.35 -3.64
CA ALA A 196 -12.38 -20.05 -3.63
C ALA A 196 -10.86 -20.20 -3.83
N LEU A 197 -10.28 -19.30 -4.62
CA LEU A 197 -8.87 -19.23 -4.93
C LEU A 197 -8.28 -17.92 -4.41
N THR A 198 -6.95 -17.93 -4.29
CA THR A 198 -6.19 -16.77 -3.83
C THR A 198 -5.00 -16.50 -4.73
N GLY A 199 -4.71 -15.22 -4.96
CA GLY A 199 -3.47 -14.74 -5.54
C GLY A 199 -2.72 -13.84 -4.56
N GLU A 200 -1.39 -13.82 -4.63
CA GLU A 200 -0.58 -13.00 -3.73
C GLU A 200 0.57 -12.30 -4.44
N LEU A 201 0.99 -11.16 -3.87
CA LEU A 201 2.18 -10.43 -4.27
C LEU A 201 2.84 -9.81 -3.03
N ASP A 202 4.17 -9.78 -3.03
CA ASP A 202 5.00 -9.10 -2.03
C ASP A 202 5.45 -7.73 -2.57
N SER A 203 5.52 -6.73 -1.69
CA SER A 203 6.05 -5.41 -2.03
C SER A 203 7.58 -5.41 -2.13
N ALA A 204 8.12 -4.33 -2.70
CA ALA A 204 9.51 -3.95 -2.42
C ALA A 204 9.71 -3.65 -0.93
N ALA A 205 10.97 -3.68 -0.49
CA ALA A 205 11.35 -3.26 0.86
C ALA A 205 11.06 -1.78 1.07
N PHE A 206 10.64 -1.42 2.28
CA PHE A 206 10.48 -0.03 2.70
C PHE A 206 10.85 0.14 4.16
N GLU A 207 11.23 1.37 4.53
CA GLU A 207 11.67 1.70 5.88
C GLU A 207 10.52 2.16 6.75
N VAL A 208 10.55 1.74 8.01
CA VAL A 208 9.76 2.32 9.09
C VAL A 208 10.73 2.88 10.11
N ASP A 209 10.68 4.19 10.33
CA ASP A 209 11.46 4.87 11.35
C ASP A 209 10.62 5.96 12.04
N ASN A 210 10.43 5.81 13.34
CA ASN A 210 9.70 6.76 14.16
C ASN A 210 10.64 7.58 15.09
N THR A 211 11.95 7.37 15.02
CA THR A 211 12.94 8.02 15.89
C THR A 211 13.52 9.26 15.20
N PRO A 212 13.56 10.43 15.85
CA PRO A 212 14.27 11.59 15.32
C PRO A 212 15.80 11.43 15.33
N PRO A 213 16.51 12.10 14.41
CA PRO A 213 17.96 12.16 14.46
C PRO A 213 18.43 12.89 15.73
N SER A 214 19.69 12.67 16.10
CA SER A 214 20.39 13.39 17.16
C SER A 214 21.33 14.43 16.57
N ILE A 215 21.48 15.58 17.23
CA ILE A 215 22.39 16.66 16.82
C ILE A 215 23.40 16.90 17.95
N ALA A 216 24.68 16.69 17.67
CA ALA A 216 25.76 16.87 18.62
C ALA A 216 26.67 18.02 18.18
N VAL A 217 26.61 19.17 18.88
CA VAL A 217 27.51 20.29 18.62
C VAL A 217 28.88 19.97 19.21
N THR A 218 29.88 19.80 18.35
CA THR A 218 31.24 19.40 18.76
C THR A 218 32.14 20.59 19.02
N ASN A 219 31.96 21.70 18.31
CA ASN A 219 32.79 22.89 18.50
C ASN A 219 32.06 24.18 18.06
N VAL A 220 32.31 25.27 18.78
CA VAL A 220 31.90 26.63 18.39
C VAL A 220 33.11 27.53 18.56
N ARG A 221 33.65 28.05 17.45
CA ARG A 221 34.88 28.85 17.46
C ARG A 221 34.74 30.12 16.64
N VAL A 222 35.38 31.20 17.09
CA VAL A 222 35.48 32.44 16.30
C VAL A 222 36.82 32.44 15.56
N VAL A 223 36.78 32.52 14.23
CA VAL A 223 37.96 32.55 13.35
C VAL A 223 37.82 33.74 12.42
N SER A 224 38.76 34.68 12.49
CA SER A 224 38.83 35.85 11.59
C SER A 224 37.51 36.65 11.50
N GLY A 225 36.82 36.83 12.62
CA GLY A 225 35.55 37.58 12.68
C GLY A 225 34.31 36.80 12.23
N ARG A 226 34.42 35.49 11.99
CA ARG A 226 33.30 34.58 11.72
C ARG A 226 33.18 33.53 12.80
N THR A 227 31.95 33.12 13.11
CA THR A 227 31.71 31.99 14.00
C THR A 227 31.56 30.72 13.17
N VAL A 228 32.36 29.70 13.47
CA VAL A 228 32.27 28.38 12.84
C VAL A 228 31.74 27.39 13.86
N ILE A 229 30.65 26.72 13.50
CA ILE A 229 29.97 25.71 14.31
C ILE A 229 30.21 24.36 13.63
N SER A 230 30.90 23.46 14.32
CA SER A 230 31.07 22.08 13.90
C SER A 230 30.09 21.20 14.69
N PHE A 231 29.35 20.34 14.00
CA PHE A 231 28.39 19.45 14.63
C PHE A 231 28.15 18.19 13.79
N ASP A 232 27.76 17.13 14.45
CA ASP A 232 27.42 15.85 13.84
C ASP A 232 25.92 15.61 13.98
N VAL A 233 25.31 15.05 12.94
CA VAL A 233 23.92 14.60 12.96
C VAL A 233 23.90 13.11 12.72
N LYS A 234 23.22 12.38 13.61
CA LYS A 234 23.17 10.92 13.55
C LYS A 234 21.77 10.39 13.73
N ASP A 235 21.38 9.48 12.87
CA ASP A 235 20.18 8.68 12.96
C ASP A 235 20.53 7.18 12.97
N ASP A 236 19.73 6.37 13.67
CA ASP A 236 20.03 4.95 13.82
C ASP A 236 19.55 4.12 12.62
N HIS A 237 18.52 4.57 11.89
CA HIS A 237 17.78 3.72 10.96
C HIS A 237 17.56 4.34 9.57
N SER A 238 17.30 5.64 9.49
CA SER A 238 17.09 6.32 8.21
C SER A 238 18.21 7.33 7.90
N PRO A 239 18.55 7.56 6.62
CA PRO A 239 19.57 8.54 6.29
C PRO A 239 19.08 9.95 6.63
N ILE A 240 20.02 10.82 6.97
CA ILE A 240 19.76 12.24 7.19
C ILE A 240 19.32 12.84 5.85
N ARG A 241 18.19 13.54 5.86
CA ARG A 241 17.65 14.21 4.68
C ARG A 241 18.17 15.63 4.54
N GLY A 242 18.40 16.30 5.67
CA GLY A 242 18.96 17.64 5.64
C GLY A 242 18.95 18.33 7.00
N VAL A 243 19.82 19.33 7.09
CA VAL A 243 19.94 20.23 8.23
C VAL A 243 19.66 21.65 7.77
N GLU A 244 19.05 22.42 8.66
CA GLU A 244 18.81 23.83 8.48
C GLU A 244 19.07 24.58 9.78
N TYR A 245 19.38 25.87 9.66
CA TYR A 245 19.60 26.74 10.82
C TYR A 245 18.78 28.02 10.73
N SER A 246 18.51 28.61 11.89
CA SER A 246 17.84 29.91 12.01
C SER A 246 18.38 30.71 13.20
N SER A 247 18.57 32.02 13.00
CA SER A 247 18.91 32.98 14.07
C SER A 247 17.70 33.67 14.67
N ASP A 248 16.53 33.58 14.03
CA ASP A 248 15.29 34.27 14.41
C ASP A 248 14.10 33.32 14.64
N GLY A 249 14.26 32.03 14.33
CA GLY A 249 13.21 31.01 14.39
C GLY A 249 12.17 31.08 13.27
N GLN A 250 12.29 32.05 12.35
CA GLN A 250 11.33 32.30 11.27
C GLN A 250 11.92 31.94 9.91
N ARG A 251 13.15 32.38 9.64
CA ARG A 251 13.86 32.12 8.39
C ARG A 251 14.85 30.99 8.60
N TRP A 252 14.63 29.89 7.89
CA TRP A 252 15.47 28.72 7.90
C TRP A 252 16.33 28.65 6.64
N ARG A 253 17.59 28.26 6.81
CA ARG A 253 18.56 28.13 5.72
C ARG A 253 19.19 26.76 5.77
N GLY A 254 19.24 26.07 4.63
CA GLY A 254 19.87 24.75 4.53
C GLY A 254 21.37 24.80 4.80
N VAL A 255 21.88 23.74 5.41
CA VAL A 255 23.30 23.48 5.63
C VAL A 255 23.63 22.19 4.91
N PHE A 256 24.66 22.22 4.05
CA PHE A 256 25.17 21.01 3.42
C PHE A 256 26.19 20.34 4.33
N PRO A 257 26.23 18.99 4.36
CA PRO A 257 27.31 18.29 5.03
C PRO A 257 28.64 18.56 4.32
N VAL A 258 29.75 18.26 4.99
CA VAL A 258 31.10 18.57 4.48
C VAL A 258 31.43 17.84 3.19
N ASP A 259 30.85 16.66 2.95
CA ASP A 259 30.96 15.91 1.69
C ASP A 259 29.98 16.39 0.60
N GLY A 260 29.05 17.27 0.95
CA GLY A 260 28.16 17.99 0.05
C GLY A 260 26.77 17.38 -0.17
N ILE A 261 26.49 16.17 0.31
CA ILE A 261 25.20 15.49 0.10
C ILE A 261 24.79 14.77 1.39
N ALA A 262 23.57 15.04 1.89
CA ALA A 262 23.02 14.29 3.01
C ALA A 262 22.37 12.99 2.50
N ASP A 263 23.08 11.89 2.60
CA ASP A 263 22.63 10.56 2.14
C ASP A 263 22.98 9.41 3.11
N SER A 264 23.64 9.73 4.21
CA SER A 264 24.13 8.78 5.21
C SER A 264 23.39 8.89 6.53
N ARG A 265 23.53 7.86 7.38
CA ARG A 265 22.97 7.84 8.74
C ARG A 265 23.74 8.73 9.73
N GLU A 266 24.96 9.11 9.37
CA GLU A 266 25.81 9.99 10.16
C GLU A 266 26.40 11.01 9.21
N GLU A 267 26.23 12.28 9.52
CA GLU A 267 26.61 13.41 8.67
C GLU A 267 27.37 14.45 9.48
N HIS A 268 28.49 14.93 8.94
CA HIS A 268 29.31 15.95 9.57
C HIS A 268 29.10 17.32 8.90
N TYR A 269 28.93 18.36 9.71
CA TYR A 269 28.66 19.71 9.24
C TYR A 269 29.65 20.73 9.80
N GLU A 270 30.05 21.66 8.93
CA GLU A 270 30.69 22.92 9.31
C GLU A 270 29.84 24.10 8.84
N LEU A 271 29.28 24.85 9.78
CA LEU A 271 28.43 26.01 9.51
C LEU A 271 29.18 27.31 9.83
N PRO A 272 29.65 28.05 8.80
CA PRO A 272 30.19 29.39 8.97
C PRO A 272 29.06 30.43 9.07
N ILE A 273 29.12 31.27 10.09
CA ILE A 273 28.25 32.43 10.31
C ILE A 273 29.11 33.70 10.29
N GLU A 274 28.67 34.70 9.53
CA GLU A 274 29.32 36.01 9.52
C GLU A 274 29.14 36.71 10.86
N GLY A 275 30.25 37.17 11.45
CA GLY A 275 30.25 37.82 12.76
C GLY A 275 30.30 36.87 13.96
N GLU A 276 30.26 37.46 15.14
CA GLU A 276 30.03 36.74 16.40
C GLU A 276 28.55 36.39 16.53
N LEU A 277 28.25 35.21 17.07
CA LEU A 277 26.89 34.88 17.49
C LEU A 277 26.45 35.85 18.59
N GLY A 278 25.28 36.47 18.42
CA GLY A 278 24.68 37.29 19.48
C GLY A 278 24.14 36.42 20.62
N ASP A 279 23.76 37.05 21.73
CA ASP A 279 23.27 36.37 22.96
C ASP A 279 22.08 35.43 22.74
N ARG A 280 21.35 35.58 21.62
CA ARG A 280 20.26 34.68 21.22
C ARG A 280 20.71 33.38 20.59
N GLY A 281 22.00 33.21 20.27
CA GLY A 281 22.50 32.02 19.61
C GLY A 281 21.87 31.75 18.24
N ILE A 282 21.90 30.48 17.82
CA ILE A 282 21.14 29.98 16.68
C ILE A 282 20.43 28.67 17.04
N THR A 283 19.42 28.32 16.25
CA THR A 283 18.75 27.03 16.32
C THR A 283 19.16 26.19 15.11
N LEU A 284 19.54 24.94 15.36
CA LEU A 284 19.75 23.91 14.34
C LEU A 284 18.55 22.99 14.33
N ARG A 285 18.09 22.59 13.14
CA ARG A 285 17.03 21.59 12.94
C ARG A 285 17.50 20.57 11.92
N ALA A 286 17.44 19.30 12.28
CA ALA A 286 17.76 18.19 11.42
C ALA A 286 16.51 17.38 11.10
N SER A 287 16.46 16.82 9.90
CA SER A 287 15.42 15.89 9.47
C SER A 287 16.01 14.67 8.79
N ASP A 288 15.37 13.53 8.99
CA ASP A 288 15.72 12.28 8.32
C ASP A 288 14.85 11.99 7.08
N ALA A 289 15.09 10.87 6.40
CA ALA A 289 14.33 10.45 5.24
C ALA A 289 12.86 10.09 5.55
N MET A 290 12.55 9.74 6.80
CA MET A 290 11.18 9.46 7.26
C MET A 290 10.46 10.70 7.80
N ASN A 291 11.07 11.89 7.69
CA ASN A 291 10.59 13.17 8.18
C ASN A 291 10.48 13.26 9.72
N ASN A 292 11.24 12.46 10.46
CA ASN A 292 11.46 12.77 11.87
C ASN A 292 12.38 14.00 11.97
N VAL A 293 12.17 14.79 13.02
CA VAL A 293 12.81 16.10 13.16
C VAL A 293 13.32 16.24 14.58
N ALA A 294 14.56 16.74 14.70
CA ALA A 294 15.15 17.15 15.96
C ALA A 294 15.65 18.59 15.87
N THR A 295 15.68 19.26 17.01
CA THR A 295 16.10 20.66 17.13
C THR A 295 17.07 20.78 18.29
N THR A 296 18.14 21.56 18.12
CA THR A 296 19.06 21.93 19.20
C THR A 296 19.40 23.41 19.14
N HIS A 297 19.75 23.99 20.29
CA HIS A 297 20.17 25.37 20.40
C HIS A 297 21.70 25.46 20.52
N VAL A 298 22.30 26.44 19.83
CA VAL A 298 23.72 26.73 19.90
C VAL A 298 23.90 28.12 20.50
N ASP A 299 24.39 28.16 21.73
CA ASP A 299 24.70 29.39 22.43
C ASP A 299 25.89 30.12 21.78
N ALA A 300 25.95 31.44 21.98
CA ALA A 300 27.15 32.19 21.65
C ALA A 300 28.35 31.69 22.49
N PRO A 301 29.56 31.64 21.91
CA PRO A 301 30.75 31.27 22.67
C PRO A 301 30.93 32.24 23.85
N ARG A 302 31.07 31.70 25.06
CA ARG A 302 31.23 32.51 26.27
C ARG A 302 32.46 33.41 26.11
N ARG A 303 32.26 34.73 26.17
CA ARG A 303 33.35 35.71 26.25
C ARG A 303 34.16 35.41 27.53
N ARG A 304 35.44 35.07 27.37
CA ARG A 304 36.39 34.97 28.49
C ARG A 304 36.85 36.35 28.92
#